data_AF-A0A2H4YCS4-F1
#
_entry.id   AF-A0A2H4YCS4-F1
#
_cell.length_a   1.000
_cell.length_b   1.000
_cell.length_c   1.000
_cell.angle_alpha   90.00
_cell.angle_beta   90.00
_cell.angle_gamma   90.00
#
_symmetry.space_group_name_H-M   'P 1'
#
loop_
_entity.id
_entity.type
_entity.pdbx_description
1 polymer ?
#
loop_
_entity_poly.entity_id
_entity_poly.type
_entity_poly.pdbx_seq_one_letter_code
_entity_poly.pdbx_strand_id
1 'polypeptide(L)'
;FTEFMEQRAPGHTVADDKFYKKGFLDFKKEIEEAIEELDFLNDAEAYNKKAQLEAMIISCDAIIIYGQRYAQYARQLAETVENPQRKEELLWIAHNCDVVPAHKPETYAQALQMYWFVQ
;
A
#
# COMPACT_ATOMS: atom_id res chain seq x y z
N PHE A 1 -11.25 28.54 17.56
CA PHE A 1 -10.62 28.32 16.25
C PHE A 1 -9.14 28.11 16.50
N THR A 2 -8.69 26.87 16.52
CA THR A 2 -7.26 26.57 16.61
C THR A 2 -6.75 26.38 15.18
N GLU A 3 -5.87 27.28 14.76
CA GLU A 3 -5.16 27.37 13.46
C GLU A 3 -4.63 26.02 12.91
N PHE A 4 -4.50 25.02 13.79
CA PHE A 4 -3.97 23.70 13.48
C PHE A 4 -4.69 22.94 12.34
N MET A 5 -6.03 22.97 12.29
CA MET A 5 -6.80 22.27 11.25
C MET A 5 -7.01 23.10 9.97
N GLU A 6 -6.58 24.36 9.97
CA GLU A 6 -6.62 25.23 8.77
C GLU A 6 -5.39 25.02 7.88
N GLN A 7 -4.28 24.59 8.47
CA GLN A 7 -3.00 24.42 7.76
C GLN A 7 -2.60 22.95 7.56
N ARG A 8 -3.25 22.02 8.25
CA ARG A 8 -2.90 20.58 8.24
C ARG A 8 -4.14 19.70 8.31
N ALA A 9 -4.08 18.54 7.66
CA ALA A 9 -5.05 17.47 7.90
C ALA A 9 -4.92 16.94 9.34
N PRO A 10 -5.98 16.33 9.93
CA PRO A 10 -5.99 15.91 11.34
C PRO A 10 -4.81 15.05 11.75
N GLY A 11 -4.42 14.08 10.90
CA GLY A 11 -3.22 13.27 11.06
C GLY A 11 -3.07 12.66 12.47
N HIS A 12 -1.85 12.68 12.99
CA HIS A 12 -1.50 12.23 14.35
C HIS A 12 -2.08 10.84 14.69
N THR A 13 -2.00 9.93 13.72
CA THR A 13 -2.35 8.51 13.87
C THR A 13 -1.08 7.66 13.85
N VAL A 14 -1.18 6.43 14.33
CA VAL A 14 -0.11 5.44 14.30
C VAL A 14 -0.63 4.22 13.56
N ALA A 15 0.17 3.69 12.64
CA ALA A 15 -0.20 2.52 11.86
C ALA A 15 -0.34 1.28 12.77
N ASP A 16 -1.26 0.38 12.43
CA ASP A 16 -1.45 -0.88 13.14
C ASP A 16 -0.51 -1.98 12.62
N ASP A 17 -0.76 -3.25 12.97
CA ASP A 17 0.07 -4.37 12.56
C ASP A 17 -0.45 -5.13 11.33
N LYS A 18 -1.55 -4.69 10.71
CA LYS A 18 -2.25 -5.48 9.70
C LYS A 18 -1.42 -5.67 8.44
N PHE A 19 -0.68 -4.64 8.02
CA PHE A 19 0.16 -4.71 6.82
C PHE A 19 1.40 -5.60 6.98
N TYR A 20 1.71 -6.06 8.19
CA TYR A 20 2.69 -7.14 8.39
C TYR A 20 2.09 -8.54 8.17
N LYS A 21 0.76 -8.65 8.18
CA LYS A 21 0.03 -9.92 8.07
C LYS A 21 -0.67 -10.07 6.71
N LYS A 22 -0.94 -8.96 6.03
CA LYS A 22 -1.69 -8.85 4.77
C LYS A 22 -0.99 -7.90 3.80
N GLY A 23 -1.07 -8.20 2.51
CA GLY A 23 -0.74 -7.25 1.46
C GLY A 23 -1.96 -6.40 1.07
N PHE A 24 -1.74 -5.38 0.25
CA PHE A 24 -2.84 -4.53 -0.24
C PHE A 24 -3.79 -5.26 -1.21
N LEU A 25 -3.36 -6.37 -1.82
CA LEU A 25 -4.27 -7.25 -2.55
C LEU A 25 -5.27 -7.97 -1.63
N ASP A 26 -4.84 -8.35 -0.41
CA ASP A 26 -5.73 -8.99 0.57
C ASP A 26 -6.76 -7.97 1.08
N PHE A 27 -6.33 -6.74 1.40
CA PHE A 27 -7.25 -5.67 1.78
C PHE A 27 -8.25 -5.35 0.67
N LYS A 28 -7.78 -5.25 -0.59
CA LYS A 28 -8.66 -5.00 -1.74
C LYS A 28 -9.73 -6.07 -1.85
N LYS A 29 -9.37 -7.34 -1.71
CA LYS A 29 -10.33 -8.45 -1.72
C LYS A 29 -11.36 -8.34 -0.59
N GLU A 30 -10.92 -8.04 0.63
CA GLU A 30 -11.85 -7.85 1.77
C GLU A 30 -12.80 -6.67 1.57
N ILE A 31 -12.33 -5.62 0.90
CA ILE A 31 -13.17 -4.45 0.55
C ILE A 31 -14.19 -4.83 -0.52
N GLU A 32 -13.79 -5.61 -1.53
CA GLU A 32 -14.69 -6.11 -2.58
C GLU A 32 -15.79 -7.01 -1.98
N GLU A 33 -15.43 -7.94 -1.10
CA GLU A 33 -16.37 -8.78 -0.34
C GLU A 33 -17.33 -7.91 0.50
N ALA A 34 -16.81 -6.88 1.19
CA ALA A 34 -17.64 -5.97 1.98
C ALA A 34 -18.63 -5.14 1.12
N ILE A 35 -18.30 -4.84 -0.14
CA ILE A 35 -19.22 -4.17 -1.07
C ILE A 35 -20.35 -5.13 -1.48
N GLU A 36 -20.03 -6.39 -1.73
CA GLU A 36 -21.02 -7.42 -2.12
C GLU A 36 -22.04 -7.68 -1.02
N GLU A 37 -21.65 -7.54 0.25
CA GLU A 37 -22.51 -7.75 1.42
C GLU A 37 -23.39 -6.53 1.80
N LEU A 38 -23.31 -5.41 1.08
CA LEU A 38 -24.10 -4.21 1.41
C LEU A 38 -25.61 -4.40 1.20
N ASP A 39 -26.38 -4.12 2.24
CA ASP A 39 -27.85 -4.16 2.21
C ASP A 39 -28.46 -2.82 1.80
N PHE A 40 -28.67 -2.61 0.50
CA PHE A 40 -29.29 -1.40 -0.02
C PHE A 40 -30.79 -1.24 0.30
N LEU A 41 -31.45 -2.27 0.83
CA LEU A 41 -32.87 -2.22 1.11
C LEU A 41 -33.15 -1.79 2.55
N ASN A 42 -32.30 -2.21 3.50
CA ASN A 42 -32.53 -1.96 4.93
C ASN A 42 -31.46 -1.08 5.58
N ASP A 43 -30.31 -0.83 4.94
CA ASP A 43 -29.26 0.06 5.45
C ASP A 43 -29.25 1.40 4.73
N ALA A 44 -29.72 2.44 5.41
CA ALA A 44 -29.74 3.81 4.88
C ALA A 44 -28.34 4.37 4.57
N GLU A 45 -27.28 3.81 5.17
CA GLU A 45 -25.89 4.22 4.94
C GLU A 45 -25.20 3.41 3.84
N ALA A 46 -25.86 2.42 3.23
CA ALA A 46 -25.25 1.51 2.25
C ALA A 46 -24.56 2.24 1.09
N TYR A 47 -25.17 3.34 0.60
CA TYR A 47 -24.57 4.14 -0.47
C TYR A 47 -23.29 4.86 -0.03
N ASN A 48 -23.28 5.47 1.16
CA ASN A 48 -22.11 6.15 1.71
C ASN A 48 -20.98 5.14 1.96
N LYS A 49 -21.30 3.96 2.50
CA LYS A 49 -20.35 2.86 2.69
C LYS A 49 -19.74 2.42 1.36
N LYS A 50 -20.57 2.20 0.34
CA LYS A 50 -20.10 1.84 -1.01
C LYS A 50 -19.10 2.86 -1.54
N ALA A 51 -19.42 4.15 -1.49
CA ALA A 51 -18.55 5.22 -1.98
C ALA A 51 -17.19 5.24 -1.25
N GLN A 52 -17.20 5.03 0.08
CA GLN A 52 -15.97 4.94 0.86
C GLN A 52 -15.14 3.70 0.50
N LEU A 53 -15.77 2.53 0.38
CA LEU A 53 -15.11 1.28 0.04
C LEU A 53 -14.50 1.34 -1.37
N GLU A 54 -15.20 1.91 -2.35
CA GLU A 54 -14.66 2.12 -3.70
C GLU A 54 -13.42 3.04 -3.69
N ALA A 55 -13.42 4.10 -2.88
CA ALA A 55 -12.25 4.95 -2.71
C ALA A 55 -11.06 4.21 -2.06
N MET A 56 -11.33 3.26 -1.15
CA MET A 56 -10.30 2.42 -0.56
C MET A 56 -9.70 1.43 -1.57
N ILE A 57 -10.49 0.86 -2.48
CA ILE A 57 -9.98 0.01 -3.57
C ILE A 57 -8.98 0.77 -4.43
N ILE A 58 -9.33 1.99 -4.84
CA ILE A 58 -8.43 2.85 -5.64
C ILE A 58 -7.14 3.14 -4.89
N SER A 59 -7.23 3.36 -3.57
CA SER A 59 -6.05 3.60 -2.73
C SER A 59 -5.13 2.36 -2.64
N CYS A 60 -5.71 1.16 -2.57
CA CYS A 60 -4.96 -0.10 -2.63
C CYS A 60 -4.24 -0.26 -3.98
N ASP A 61 -4.93 0.01 -5.09
CA ASP A 61 -4.31 -0.07 -6.42
C ASP A 61 -3.17 0.94 -6.58
N ALA A 62 -3.35 2.17 -6.07
CA ALA A 62 -2.35 3.22 -6.16
C ALA A 62 -1.03 2.85 -5.47
N ILE A 63 -1.07 2.30 -4.26
CA ILE A 63 0.14 1.93 -3.51
C ILE A 63 0.83 0.68 -4.12
N ILE A 64 0.05 -0.26 -4.67
CA ILE A 64 0.58 -1.41 -5.41
C ILE A 64 1.36 -0.93 -6.64
N ILE A 65 0.75 -0.05 -7.43
CA ILE A 65 1.40 0.54 -8.62
C ILE A 65 2.67 1.31 -8.21
N TYR A 66 2.64 2.02 -7.07
CA TYR A 66 3.80 2.73 -6.55
C TYR A 66 4.98 1.78 -6.27
N GLY A 67 4.74 0.65 -5.58
CA GLY A 67 5.75 -0.38 -5.35
C GLY A 67 6.30 -0.98 -6.64
N GLN A 68 5.42 -1.33 -7.59
CA GLN A 68 5.81 -1.87 -8.90
C GLN A 68 6.71 -0.91 -9.69
N ARG A 69 6.42 0.40 -9.64
CA ARG A 69 7.25 1.43 -10.30
C ARG A 69 8.65 1.50 -9.68
N TYR A 70 8.76 1.39 -8.36
CA TYR A 70 10.07 1.32 -7.70
C TYR A 70 10.84 0.06 -8.05
N ALA A 71 10.16 -1.09 -8.12
CA ALA A 71 10.78 -2.33 -8.55
C ALA A 71 11.32 -2.22 -9.98
N GLN A 72 10.55 -1.64 -10.89
CA GLN A 72 10.98 -1.40 -12.28
C GLN A 72 12.16 -0.43 -12.33
N TYR A 73 12.09 0.69 -11.60
CA TYR A 73 13.15 1.69 -11.60
C TYR A 73 14.47 1.16 -11.00
N ALA A 74 14.40 0.39 -9.93
CA ALA A 74 15.57 -0.25 -9.34
C ALA A 74 16.26 -1.20 -10.33
N ARG A 75 15.51 -1.96 -11.13
CA ARG A 75 16.06 -2.79 -12.22
C ARG A 75 16.74 -1.94 -13.31
N GLN A 76 16.10 -0.85 -13.74
CA GLN A 76 16.69 0.06 -14.73
C GLN A 76 18.03 0.66 -14.26
N LEU A 77 18.12 1.02 -12.98
CA LEU A 77 19.38 1.49 -12.40
C LEU A 77 20.43 0.36 -12.34
N ALA A 78 20.02 -0.88 -12.04
CA ALA A 78 20.91 -2.03 -11.97
C ALA A 78 21.54 -2.39 -13.33
N GLU A 79 20.90 -2.03 -14.44
CA GLU A 79 21.43 -2.22 -15.80
C GLU A 79 22.58 -1.27 -16.13
N THR A 80 22.62 -0.08 -15.51
CA THR A 80 23.55 1.00 -15.87
C THR A 80 24.69 1.19 -14.87
N VAL A 81 24.60 0.60 -13.68
CA VAL A 81 25.63 0.74 -12.65
C VAL A 81 26.81 -0.22 -12.90
N GLU A 82 28.03 0.31 -12.86
CA GLU A 82 29.25 -0.48 -13.07
C GLU A 82 29.66 -1.28 -11.83
N ASN A 83 29.38 -0.74 -10.63
CA ASN A 83 29.75 -1.40 -9.38
C ASN A 83 28.88 -2.66 -9.17
N PRO A 84 29.48 -3.87 -9.12
CA PRO A 84 28.75 -5.12 -9.00
C PRO A 84 27.99 -5.24 -7.68
N GLN A 85 28.55 -4.76 -6.58
CA GLN A 85 27.87 -4.75 -5.28
C GLN A 85 26.61 -3.88 -5.33
N ARG A 86 26.71 -2.69 -5.93
CA ARG A 86 25.56 -1.79 -6.06
C ARG A 86 24.47 -2.38 -6.97
N LYS A 87 24.86 -3.11 -8.01
CA LYS A 87 23.94 -3.82 -8.88
C LYS A 87 23.14 -4.87 -8.10
N GLU A 88 23.80 -5.67 -7.26
CA GLU A 88 23.15 -6.66 -6.40
C GLU A 88 22.16 -6.01 -5.43
N GLU A 89 22.55 -4.90 -4.79
CA GLU A 89 21.66 -4.14 -3.91
C GLU A 89 20.39 -3.65 -4.62
N LEU A 90 20.53 -3.13 -5.85
CA LEU A 90 19.38 -2.64 -6.63
C LEU A 90 18.45 -3.78 -7.06
N LEU A 91 19.01 -4.92 -7.44
CA LEU A 91 18.21 -6.12 -7.75
C LEU A 91 17.51 -6.64 -6.50
N TRP A 92 18.16 -6.57 -5.34
CA TRP A 92 17.57 -6.92 -4.05
C TRP A 92 16.42 -5.96 -3.66
N ILE A 93 16.59 -4.65 -3.85
CA ILE A 93 15.51 -3.66 -3.69
C ILE A 93 14.34 -4.00 -4.62
N ALA A 94 14.61 -4.27 -5.90
CA ALA A 94 13.58 -4.63 -6.86
C ALA A 94 12.79 -5.87 -6.40
N HIS A 95 13.49 -6.91 -5.97
CA HIS A 95 12.88 -8.13 -5.45
C HIS A 95 11.99 -7.88 -4.23
N ASN A 96 12.41 -7.02 -3.29
CA ASN A 96 11.57 -6.67 -2.14
C ASN A 96 10.30 -5.92 -2.59
N CYS A 97 10.43 -4.97 -3.51
CA CYS A 97 9.30 -4.19 -4.05
C CYS A 97 8.35 -5.00 -4.96
N ASP A 98 8.81 -6.14 -5.51
CA ASP A 98 7.92 -7.07 -6.22
C ASP A 98 6.96 -7.80 -5.26
N VAL A 99 7.38 -7.96 -3.99
CA VAL A 99 6.55 -8.59 -2.95
C VAL A 99 5.68 -7.55 -2.27
N VAL A 100 6.29 -6.52 -1.65
CA VAL A 100 5.57 -5.48 -0.90
C VAL A 100 5.42 -4.20 -1.72
N PRO A 101 4.27 -3.51 -1.68
CA PRO A 101 3.17 -3.68 -0.72
C PRO A 101 2.02 -4.59 -1.20
N ALA A 102 2.11 -5.17 -2.40
CA ALA A 102 1.03 -5.99 -2.97
C ALA A 102 0.70 -7.22 -2.11
N HIS A 103 1.74 -7.88 -1.60
CA HIS A 103 1.67 -9.06 -0.75
C HIS A 103 2.22 -8.76 0.65
N LYS A 104 1.89 -9.63 1.61
CA LYS A 104 2.45 -9.56 2.96
C LYS A 104 3.98 -9.72 2.91
N PRO A 105 4.74 -9.08 3.82
CA PRO A 105 6.17 -9.30 3.91
C PRO A 105 6.49 -10.72 4.41
N GLU A 106 7.51 -11.35 3.83
CA GLU A 106 8.03 -12.67 4.22
C GLU A 106 9.38 -12.58 4.92
N THR A 107 10.06 -11.42 4.80
CA THR A 107 11.35 -11.16 5.42
C THR A 107 11.33 -9.85 6.22
N TYR A 108 12.31 -9.69 7.12
CA TYR A 108 12.47 -8.46 7.88
C TYR A 108 12.68 -7.23 6.98
N ALA A 109 13.44 -7.38 5.90
CA ALA A 109 13.66 -6.30 4.95
C ALA A 109 12.38 -5.88 4.22
N GLN A 110 11.55 -6.84 3.81
CA GLN A 110 10.25 -6.55 3.23
C GLN A 110 9.31 -5.89 4.23
N ALA A 111 9.35 -6.27 5.51
CA ALA A 111 8.55 -5.63 6.55
C ALA A 111 8.93 -4.15 6.74
N LEU A 112 10.23 -3.84 6.71
CA LEU A 112 10.71 -2.46 6.74
C LEU A 112 10.31 -1.69 5.48
N GLN A 113 10.47 -2.29 4.30
CA GLN A 113 10.09 -1.67 3.03
C GLN A 113 8.57 -1.43 2.93
N MET A 114 7.75 -2.35 3.43
CA MET A 114 6.30 -2.19 3.54
C MET A 114 5.94 -0.99 4.42
N TYR A 115 6.52 -0.92 5.63
CA TYR A 115 6.32 0.23 6.52
C TYR A 115 6.71 1.54 5.83
N TRP A 116 7.83 1.57 5.12
CA TRP A 116 8.31 2.76 4.40
C TRP A 116 7.44 3.17 3.22
N PHE A 117 6.70 2.23 2.60
CA PHE A 117 5.72 2.59 1.56
C PHE A 117 4.41 3.14 2.14
N VAL A 118 4.04 2.74 3.36
CA VAL A 118 2.79 3.14 4.02
C VAL A 118 2.91 4.48 4.75
N GLN A 119 4.11 4.84 5.22
CA GLN A 119 4.43 6.10 5.91
C GLN A 119 4.52 7.29 4.94
#